data_AF-A0A7K5SNM3-F1
#
_entry.id   AF-A0A7K5SNM3-F1
#
_cell.length_a   1.000
_cell.length_b   1.000
_cell.length_c   1.000
_cell.angle_alpha   90.00
_cell.angle_beta   90.00
_cell.angle_gamma   90.00
#
_symmetry.space_group_name_H-M   'P 1'
#
loop_
_entity.id
_entity.type
_entity.pdbx_description
1 polymer ?
#
loop_
_entity_poly.entity_id
_entity_poly.type
_entity_poly.pdbx_seq_one_letter_code
_entity_poly.pdbx_strand_id
1 'polypeptide(L)'
;GICGSCAMNIAGGNTLACIKKIDSDLSKVTKIYPLPHMYVVKDLVPGHGGGHEGHGGATKAMGRGPRGSWWGHKDHGEQLLAPDGLYECILCACCSTSCPSYWWNGDKYLGPAVLMQ
;
A
#
# COMPACT_ATOMS: atom_id res chain seq x y z
N GLY A 1 1.52 6.78 -11.17
CA GLY A 1 1.76 7.16 -9.76
C GLY A 1 2.55 6.07 -9.11
N ILE A 2 3.85 6.29 -8.90
CA ILE A 2 4.80 5.24 -8.51
C ILE A 2 5.25 5.32 -7.04
N CYS A 3 5.32 6.52 -6.47
CA CYS A 3 5.78 6.72 -5.10
C CYS A 3 4.74 6.42 -4.02
N GLY A 4 3.45 6.28 -4.40
CA GLY A 4 2.35 6.02 -3.46
C GLY A 4 1.92 7.21 -2.57
N SER A 5 2.61 8.35 -2.61
CA SER A 5 2.40 9.45 -1.64
C SER A 5 1.06 10.17 -1.75
N CYS A 6 0.48 10.28 -2.95
CA CYS A 6 -0.77 11.01 -3.20
C CYS A 6 -2.02 10.14 -3.04
N ALA A 7 -1.97 9.15 -2.16
CA ALA A 7 -3.09 8.29 -1.83
C ALA A 7 -4.14 9.06 -1.01
N MET A 8 -5.37 9.08 -1.50
CA MET A 8 -6.50 9.76 -0.85
C MET A 8 -7.82 9.16 -1.33
N ASN A 9 -8.92 9.52 -0.68
CA ASN A 9 -10.26 9.12 -1.12
C ASN A 9 -10.84 10.18 -2.07
N ILE A 10 -11.07 9.81 -3.33
CA ILE A 10 -11.61 10.68 -4.37
C ILE A 10 -12.92 10.07 -4.87
N ALA A 11 -14.01 10.83 -4.74
CA ALA A 11 -15.36 10.39 -5.13
C ALA A 11 -15.77 9.06 -4.48
N GLY A 12 -15.39 8.85 -3.21
CA GLY A 12 -15.73 7.65 -2.43
C GLY A 12 -14.76 6.48 -2.59
N GLY A 13 -13.82 6.54 -3.53
CA GLY A 13 -12.82 5.48 -3.75
C GLY A 13 -11.41 5.89 -3.36
N ASN A 14 -10.67 4.98 -2.72
CA ASN A 14 -9.24 5.19 -2.44
C ASN A 14 -8.44 5.03 -3.72
N THR A 15 -7.66 6.06 -4.07
CA THR A 15 -6.88 6.07 -5.31
C THR A 15 -5.70 7.03 -5.21
N LEU A 16 -4.85 7.03 -6.22
CA LEU A 16 -3.74 7.96 -6.36
C LEU A 16 -4.22 9.18 -7.15
N ALA A 17 -4.19 10.36 -6.52
CA ALA A 17 -4.64 11.59 -7.15
C ALA A 17 -3.94 11.89 -8.48
N CYS A 18 -2.63 11.62 -8.56
CA CYS A 18 -1.82 11.91 -9.76
C CYS A 18 -2.20 11.12 -11.02
N ILE A 19 -3.00 10.06 -10.90
CA ILE A 19 -3.46 9.24 -12.04
C ILE A 19 -4.98 9.11 -12.11
N LYS A 20 -5.71 9.67 -11.14
CA LYS A 20 -7.17 9.71 -11.18
C LYS A 20 -7.61 10.86 -12.08
N LYS A 21 -8.24 10.55 -13.20
CA LYS A 21 -8.82 11.55 -14.09
C LYS A 21 -9.90 12.37 -13.36
N ILE A 22 -9.90 13.67 -13.60
CA ILE A 22 -10.96 14.57 -13.15
C ILE A 22 -12.25 14.21 -13.88
N ASP A 23 -13.38 14.20 -13.17
CA ASP A 23 -14.69 13.99 -13.78
C ASP A 23 -15.01 15.19 -14.69
N SER A 24 -15.32 14.93 -15.96
CA SER A 24 -15.68 15.96 -16.94
C SER A 24 -17.12 16.46 -16.77
N ASP A 25 -17.94 15.77 -15.98
CA ASP A 25 -19.31 16.18 -15.68
C ASP A 25 -19.34 17.36 -14.70
N LEU A 26 -19.50 18.57 -15.24
CA LEU A 26 -19.54 19.82 -14.47
C LEU A 26 -20.75 19.91 -13.51
N SER A 27 -21.74 19.03 -13.64
CA SER A 27 -22.88 18.98 -12.72
C SER A 27 -22.54 18.28 -11.39
N LYS A 28 -21.42 17.55 -11.33
CA LYS A 28 -21.01 16.77 -10.17
C LYS A 28 -19.90 17.45 -9.38
N VAL A 29 -20.09 17.55 -8.08
CA VAL A 29 -19.04 17.98 -7.15
C VAL A 29 -18.20 16.77 -6.75
N THR A 30 -16.93 16.75 -7.15
CA THR A 30 -15.98 15.71 -6.73
C THR A 30 -15.56 15.97 -5.28
N LYS A 31 -15.89 15.03 -4.39
CA LYS A 31 -15.47 15.09 -2.98
C LYS A 31 -14.10 14.43 -2.81
N ILE A 32 -13.22 15.09 -2.08
CA ILE A 32 -11.87 14.61 -1.76
C ILE A 32 -11.73 14.56 -0.24
N TYR A 33 -11.35 13.40 0.27
CA TYR A 33 -11.10 13.15 1.69
C TYR A 33 -9.71 12.51 1.88
N PRO A 34 -9.09 12.64 3.06
CA PRO A 34 -7.92 11.83 3.39
C PRO A 34 -8.27 10.33 3.36
N LEU A 35 -7.26 9.46 3.44
CA LEU A 35 -7.50 8.03 3.52
C LEU A 35 -8.39 7.69 4.73
N PRO A 36 -9.39 6.81 4.57
CA PRO A 36 -10.34 6.49 5.63
C PRO A 36 -9.67 5.90 6.86
N HIS A 37 -10.26 6.18 8.02
CA HIS A 37 -9.89 5.59 9.31
C HIS A 37 -8.39 5.75 9.66
N MET A 38 -7.80 6.86 9.25
CA MET A 38 -6.48 7.29 9.67
C MET A 38 -6.57 8.58 10.48
N TYR A 39 -5.66 8.76 11.43
CA TYR A 39 -5.51 10.03 12.13
C TYR A 39 -5.05 11.09 11.13
N VAL A 40 -5.78 12.20 11.01
CA VAL A 40 -5.44 13.28 10.07
C VAL A 40 -4.53 14.27 10.79
N VAL A 41 -3.31 14.46 10.29
CA VAL A 41 -2.38 15.47 10.82
C VAL A 41 -2.90 16.86 10.45
N LYS A 42 -3.17 17.06 9.16
CA LYS A 42 -3.74 18.30 8.61
C LYS A 42 -4.28 18.05 7.20
N ASP A 43 -5.40 18.69 6.86
CA ASP A 43 -6.01 18.64 5.53
C ASP A 43 -6.21 17.21 5.00
N LEU A 44 -5.49 16.84 3.95
CA LEU A 44 -5.54 15.51 3.31
C LEU A 44 -4.37 14.60 3.73
N VAL A 45 -3.58 15.00 4.73
CA VAL A 45 -2.36 14.28 5.16
C VAL A 45 -2.68 13.40 6.36
N PRO A 46 -2.83 12.07 6.17
CA PRO A 46 -2.93 11.14 7.28
C PRO A 46 -1.57 10.91 7.95
N GLY A 47 -1.58 10.73 9.26
CA GLY A 47 -0.42 10.37 10.06
C GLY A 47 -0.04 8.92 9.81
N HIS A 48 1.19 8.67 9.36
CA HIS A 48 1.65 7.33 8.99
C HIS A 48 2.14 6.48 10.18
N GLY A 49 2.02 6.99 11.42
CA GLY A 49 2.53 6.32 12.63
C GLY A 49 2.04 4.88 12.78
N GLY A 50 0.72 4.66 12.70
CA GLY A 50 0.14 3.33 12.95
C GLY A 50 0.29 2.30 11.81
N GLY A 51 0.44 2.75 10.57
CA GLY A 51 0.58 1.83 9.41
C GLY A 51 2.00 1.30 9.20
N HIS A 52 3.01 2.06 9.61
CA HIS A 52 4.42 1.65 9.47
C HIS A 52 4.87 0.66 10.55
N GLU A 53 4.27 0.70 11.76
CA GLU A 53 4.65 -0.18 12.86
C GLU A 53 4.35 -1.65 12.56
N GLY A 54 3.21 -1.95 11.93
CA GLY A 54 2.88 -3.31 11.46
C GLY A 54 3.83 -3.85 10.39
N HIS A 55 4.46 -2.98 9.61
CA HIS A 55 5.50 -3.36 8.64
C HIS A 55 6.85 -3.67 9.28
N GLY A 56 7.15 -3.13 10.46
CA GLY A 56 8.42 -3.36 11.15
C GLY A 56 8.54 -4.76 11.78
N GLY A 57 7.42 -5.42 12.06
CA GLY A 57 7.38 -6.76 12.67
C GLY A 57 7.63 -7.92 11.69
N ALA A 58 7.39 -7.73 10.40
CA ALA A 58 7.71 -8.73 9.38
C ALA A 58 9.18 -8.58 8.96
N THR A 59 9.99 -9.62 9.14
CA THR A 59 11.37 -9.65 8.61
C THR A 59 11.34 -9.58 7.08
N LYS A 60 11.58 -8.39 6.52
CA LYS A 60 11.54 -8.13 5.06
C LYS A 60 12.85 -8.42 4.33
N ALA A 61 13.87 -8.88 5.04
CA ALA A 61 15.14 -9.24 4.43
C ALA A 61 15.10 -10.69 3.98
N MET A 62 15.68 -10.96 2.80
CA MET A 62 15.86 -12.33 2.31
C MET A 62 16.70 -13.11 3.34
N GLY A 63 16.10 -14.15 3.94
CA GLY A 63 16.79 -15.07 4.81
C GLY A 63 17.89 -15.78 4.02
N ARG A 64 19.15 -15.45 4.28
CA ARG A 64 20.28 -16.11 3.61
C ARG A 64 20.51 -17.48 4.23
N GLY A 65 20.40 -18.53 3.43
CA GLY A 65 21.06 -19.81 3.72
C GLY A 65 22.59 -19.64 3.80
N PRO A 66 23.35 -20.70 4.16
CA PRO A 66 24.81 -20.62 4.24
C PRO A 66 25.38 -20.02 2.95
N ARG A 67 26.34 -19.09 3.09
CA ARG A 67 26.87 -18.24 2.00
C ARG A 67 27.23 -19.07 0.77
N GLY A 68 26.33 -19.11 -0.21
CA GLY A 68 26.60 -19.60 -1.56
C GLY A 68 27.63 -18.70 -2.25
N SER A 69 28.30 -19.26 -3.26
CA SER A 69 29.37 -18.61 -4.02
C SER A 69 28.94 -17.25 -4.62
N TRP A 70 29.92 -16.41 -4.95
CA TRP A 70 29.75 -15.07 -5.54
C TRP A 70 28.97 -15.03 -6.88
N TRP A 71 28.60 -16.19 -7.41
CA TRP A 71 27.78 -16.33 -8.60
C TRP A 71 26.33 -16.33 -8.19
N GLY A 72 25.53 -15.44 -8.82
CA GLY A 72 24.13 -15.21 -8.47
C GLY A 72 23.31 -16.49 -8.33
N HIS A 73 22.31 -16.43 -7.45
CA HIS A 73 21.33 -17.50 -7.29
C HIS A 73 20.68 -17.79 -8.65
N LYS A 74 20.72 -19.05 -9.10
CA LYS A 74 20.10 -19.45 -10.37
C LYS A 74 18.63 -19.75 -10.11
N ASP A 75 17.79 -18.77 -10.35
CA ASP A 75 16.33 -18.96 -10.30
C ASP A 75 15.84 -19.48 -11.67
N HIS A 76 14.92 -20.45 -11.65
CA HIS A 76 14.31 -20.98 -12.87
C HIS A 76 13.24 -20.02 -13.41
N GLY A 77 12.98 -20.00 -14.72
CA GLY A 77 12.09 -19.01 -15.36
C GLY A 77 10.69 -18.89 -14.74
N GLU A 78 10.11 -19.97 -14.25
CA GLU A 78 8.81 -19.96 -13.54
C GLU A 78 8.90 -19.37 -12.11
N GLN A 79 10.06 -19.50 -11.46
CA GLN A 79 10.32 -18.91 -10.13
C GLN A 79 10.52 -17.39 -10.21
N LEU A 80 10.91 -16.86 -11.38
CA LEU A 80 10.99 -15.42 -11.64
C LEU A 80 9.63 -14.77 -11.89
N LEU A 81 8.63 -15.54 -12.34
CA LEU A 81 7.26 -15.06 -12.60
C LEU A 81 6.37 -15.09 -11.36
N ALA A 82 6.65 -15.98 -10.39
CA ALA A 82 5.91 -16.08 -9.13
C ALA A 82 5.79 -14.76 -8.32
N PRO A 83 6.81 -13.86 -8.28
CA PRO A 83 6.68 -12.58 -7.59
C PRO A 83 5.95 -11.48 -8.39
N ASP A 84 5.67 -11.67 -9.69
CA ASP A 84 4.90 -10.70 -10.47
C ASP A 84 3.50 -10.52 -9.86
N GLY A 85 3.15 -9.27 -9.55
CA GLY A 85 1.95 -8.87 -8.81
C GLY A 85 2.15 -8.62 -7.30
N LEU A 86 3.29 -9.00 -6.72
CA LEU A 86 3.61 -8.81 -5.30
C LEU A 86 4.60 -7.65 -5.08
N TYR A 87 5.69 -7.58 -5.84
CA TYR A 87 6.74 -6.58 -5.65
C TYR A 87 6.37 -5.18 -6.19
N GLU A 88 5.36 -5.10 -7.06
CA GLU A 88 4.85 -3.87 -7.64
C GLU A 88 4.05 -3.05 -6.61
N CYS A 89 3.82 -3.59 -5.42
CA CYS A 89 3.19 -2.88 -4.31
C CYS A 89 4.02 -1.65 -3.91
N ILE A 90 3.48 -0.46 -4.19
CA ILE A 90 4.11 0.84 -3.90
C ILE A 90 3.85 1.34 -2.47
N LEU A 91 3.28 0.50 -1.60
CA LEU A 91 2.98 0.82 -0.20
C LEU A 91 2.15 2.11 -0.01
N CYS A 92 1.16 2.35 -0.88
CA CYS A 92 0.30 3.55 -0.81
C CYS A 92 -0.82 3.48 0.24
N ALA A 93 -0.97 2.35 0.94
CA ALA A 93 -2.02 2.10 1.94
C ALA A 93 -3.49 2.17 1.47
N CYS A 94 -3.78 2.40 0.18
CA CYS A 94 -5.15 2.47 -0.33
C CYS A 94 -5.97 1.20 -0.03
N CYS A 95 -5.37 0.02 -0.16
CA CYS A 95 -6.03 -1.27 0.07
C CYS A 95 -6.33 -1.52 1.56
N SER A 96 -5.39 -1.19 2.45
CA SER A 96 -5.61 -1.32 3.90
C SER A 96 -6.68 -0.35 4.39
N THR A 97 -6.60 0.90 3.95
CA THR A 97 -7.56 1.95 4.32
C THR A 97 -8.90 1.84 3.59
N SER A 98 -9.08 0.89 2.65
CA SER A 98 -10.40 0.54 2.11
C SER A 98 -11.04 -0.64 2.83
N CYS A 99 -10.29 -1.38 3.65
CA CYS A 99 -10.76 -2.61 4.29
C CYS A 99 -11.44 -2.30 5.64
N PRO A 100 -12.74 -2.57 5.80
CA PRO A 100 -13.42 -2.35 7.08
C PRO A 100 -12.81 -3.15 8.23
N SER A 101 -12.27 -4.36 7.97
CA SER A 101 -11.58 -5.15 8.99
C SER A 101 -10.34 -4.43 9.54
N TYR A 102 -9.63 -3.69 8.69
CA TYR A 102 -8.48 -2.86 9.08
C TYR A 102 -8.92 -1.59 9.81
N TRP A 103 -10.11 -1.07 9.51
CA TRP A 103 -10.68 0.03 10.29
C TRP A 103 -10.94 -0.43 11.73
N TRP A 104 -11.65 -1.55 11.90
CA TRP A 104 -12.06 -1.97 13.23
C TRP A 104 -10.93 -2.55 14.09
N ASN A 105 -9.94 -3.19 13.47
CA ASN A 105 -8.89 -3.91 14.18
C ASN A 105 -7.49 -3.62 13.62
N GLY A 106 -7.21 -2.39 13.16
CA GLY A 106 -5.91 -2.04 12.57
C GLY A 106 -4.71 -2.20 13.52
N ASP A 107 -4.97 -2.30 14.82
CA ASP A 107 -4.01 -2.63 15.88
C ASP A 107 -3.58 -4.12 15.89
N LYS A 108 -4.44 -5.02 15.39
CA LYS A 108 -4.20 -6.48 15.40
C LYS A 108 -4.13 -7.09 14.01
N TYR A 109 -4.97 -6.60 13.11
CA TYR A 109 -5.03 -7.02 11.72
C TYR A 109 -4.02 -6.21 10.90
N LEU A 110 -2.98 -6.89 10.44
CA LEU A 110 -1.88 -6.28 9.68
C LEU A 110 -2.35 -5.56 8.40
N GLY A 111 -3.45 -6.00 7.80
CA GLY A 111 -3.99 -5.41 6.58
C GLY A 111 -3.41 -6.01 5.29
N PRO A 112 -4.11 -5.84 4.17
CA PRO A 112 -3.77 -6.47 2.90
C PRO A 112 -2.40 -6.06 2.36
N ALA A 113 -1.97 -4.80 2.54
CA ALA A 113 -0.66 -4.34 2.07
C ALA A 113 0.52 -5.05 2.75
N VAL A 114 0.36 -5.41 4.03
CA VAL A 114 1.38 -6.12 4.82
C VAL A 114 1.34 -7.62 4.52
N LEU A 115 0.14 -8.19 4.36
CA LEU A 115 -0.06 -9.62 4.13
C LEU A 115 0.35 -10.10 2.73
N MET A 116 0.45 -9.18 1.76
CA MET A 116 0.88 -9.48 0.38
C MET A 116 2.40 -9.67 0.24
N GLN A 117 3.18 -9.39 1.28
CA GLN A 117 4.66 -9.36 1.22
C GLN A 117 5.32 -10.74 1.33
#